data_AF-A0A9P5ING8-F1
#
_entry.id   AF-A0A9P5ING8-F1
#
_cell.length_a   1.000
_cell.length_b   1.000
_cell.length_c   1.000
_cell.angle_alpha   90.00
_cell.angle_beta   90.00
_cell.angle_gamma   90.00
#
_symmetry.space_group_name_H-M   'P 1'
#
loop_
_entity.id
_entity.type
_entity.pdbx_description
1 polymer ?
#
loop_
_entity_poly.entity_id
_entity_poly.type
_entity_poly.pdbx_seq_one_letter_code
_entity_poly.pdbx_strand_id
1 'polypeptide(L)'
;MENVESPLPVGNLQLYVGRQIEEAKEYDGARRRPCCFRRLYDRFISKEEIGKTAPFQKTNDLTKLATEHNLSTQGIHNAIQEREQARNQRQTSSLPLEDVTRENNELNIKYEKLQHDISICFRQKKPCEVAVKNAFKDLDSRNNLLKTRNDELRKLGRKYKTVVMDKELRDEKFQELSENFETQERENLTLRDELTKLQSQTTQRDSAFAILRQELEMSQKETKYYQQQSRTFRRIIQSTNIPMEINELDVGLDFKWLRDEIHHIICSYYSMEKGYPVPGNSTSQNAETHLYNLFNLVPDQFEREIGVRAFMFGQLDEFLLFKELFGIEDLDESLGIEQGLRNFEVMFKQNHPDRHGELAAWRTATVECARFLRPASPSHPPDLCKHVAGELMRLLNPLGTYPQEKTDQLMARWQELCMMALKLTMKLRNYKDVYRCEMPALGDIVKDDDMDIEYRVHTENCKKYAELNSWPIAYVLSGEWVRYSAEEPEKKVSLVKPWGVVYAHPGESE
;
A
#
# COMPACT_ATOMS: atom_id res chain seq x y z
N MET A 1 -22.84 4.87 24.86
CA MET A 1 -21.62 4.59 25.65
C MET A 1 -20.59 5.59 25.19
N GLU A 2 -20.05 6.39 26.10
CA GLU A 2 -18.99 7.38 25.85
C GLU A 2 -17.61 6.78 26.19
N ASN A 3 -16.59 7.63 26.29
CA ASN A 3 -15.12 7.38 26.34
C ASN A 3 -14.48 7.48 24.95
N VAL A 4 -13.98 8.62 24.46
CA VAL A 4 -13.41 9.84 25.09
C VAL A 4 -12.02 9.60 25.70
N GLU A 5 -11.17 10.63 25.63
CA GLU A 5 -9.81 10.80 26.19
C GLU A 5 -8.60 10.21 25.42
N SER A 6 -8.01 11.06 24.57
CA SER A 6 -6.56 11.33 24.61
C SER A 6 -6.31 12.45 25.64
N PRO A 7 -5.18 12.48 26.36
CA PRO A 7 -4.16 13.48 25.97
C PRO A 7 -2.66 13.12 26.23
N LEU A 8 -1.80 13.63 25.35
CA LEU A 8 -0.68 14.61 25.57
C LEU A 8 -0.26 15.00 27.02
N PRO A 9 0.92 15.67 27.25
CA PRO A 9 2.08 16.00 26.38
C PRO A 9 3.47 15.79 27.08
N VAL A 10 4.52 16.50 26.58
CA VAL A 10 5.73 17.10 27.23
C VAL A 10 7.03 16.71 26.50
N GLY A 11 7.91 17.63 26.07
CA GLY A 11 7.82 19.10 26.02
C GLY A 11 9.18 19.78 25.77
N ASN A 12 9.19 21.02 25.24
CA ASN A 12 10.28 22.02 25.15
C ASN A 12 11.59 21.58 24.41
N LEU A 13 12.11 22.21 23.35
CA LEU A 13 12.00 23.57 22.76
C LEU A 13 12.76 24.66 23.55
N GLN A 14 13.68 25.36 22.86
CA GLN A 14 14.42 26.60 23.22
C GLN A 14 15.67 26.49 24.13
N LEU A 15 16.70 27.37 24.05
CA LEU A 15 17.21 28.29 22.98
C LEU A 15 18.66 28.75 23.33
N TYR A 16 19.40 29.19 22.29
CA TYR A 16 20.40 30.28 22.27
C TYR A 16 21.81 30.21 22.93
N VAL A 17 22.77 30.60 22.09
CA VAL A 17 23.92 31.52 22.31
C VAL A 17 25.05 31.13 23.29
N GLY A 18 26.25 31.03 22.70
CA GLY A 18 27.55 31.18 23.37
C GLY A 18 28.63 31.42 22.32
N ARG A 19 29.35 32.55 22.36
CA ARG A 19 30.30 32.98 21.31
C ARG A 19 31.67 33.26 21.92
N GLN A 20 32.72 32.67 21.31
CA GLN A 20 34.13 33.12 21.34
C GLN A 20 34.89 33.11 22.69
N ILE A 21 36.23 32.95 22.56
CA ILE A 21 37.28 33.58 23.42
C ILE A 21 37.42 32.98 24.86
N GLU A 22 38.59 32.88 25.53
CA GLU A 22 39.99 33.35 25.30
C GLU A 22 41.04 32.30 25.77
N GLU A 23 42.32 32.68 25.65
CA GLU A 23 43.58 32.31 26.36
C GLU A 23 43.59 31.23 27.49
N ALA A 24 44.57 30.32 27.60
CA ALA A 24 46.05 30.43 27.61
C ALA A 24 46.67 30.88 28.96
N LYS A 25 47.63 30.06 29.46
CA LYS A 25 48.48 30.24 30.65
C LYS A 25 49.76 29.39 30.44
N GLU A 26 50.96 29.71 30.94
CA GLU A 26 51.46 30.93 31.57
C GLU A 26 52.99 31.04 31.39
N TYR A 27 53.49 32.27 31.53
CA TYR A 27 54.76 32.72 32.13
C TYR A 27 55.58 31.69 32.97
N ASP A 28 56.91 31.80 33.15
CA ASP A 28 57.72 33.00 33.49
C ASP A 28 59.24 32.79 33.27
N GLY A 29 60.07 33.83 33.48
CA GLY A 29 61.47 33.73 33.93
C GLY A 29 62.55 33.85 32.83
N ALA A 30 63.28 34.95 32.58
CA ALA A 30 63.94 35.99 33.40
C ALA A 30 65.45 35.74 33.70
N ARG A 31 66.30 36.58 33.06
CA ARG A 31 67.63 37.10 33.49
C ARG A 31 68.72 36.13 34.04
N ARG A 32 69.93 36.16 33.45
CA ARG A 32 71.20 36.64 34.11
C ARG A 32 72.44 36.65 33.17
N ARG A 33 73.44 37.48 33.52
CA ARG A 33 74.86 37.38 33.10
C ARG A 33 75.69 36.87 34.30
N PRO A 34 76.91 36.33 34.10
CA PRO A 34 78.14 37.13 34.29
C PRO A 34 79.20 36.86 33.18
N CYS A 35 80.33 37.57 32.98
CA CYS A 35 81.12 38.60 33.70
C CYS A 35 82.29 38.13 34.61
N CYS A 36 83.31 39.01 34.74
CA CYS A 36 84.63 38.87 35.43
C CYS A 36 85.71 38.09 34.64
N PHE A 37 86.99 38.47 34.60
CA PHE A 37 87.85 39.44 35.35
C PHE A 37 88.61 40.38 34.36
N ARG A 38 89.24 41.55 34.63
CA ARG A 38 89.67 42.38 35.80
C ARG A 38 90.92 41.89 36.58
N ARG A 39 92.12 42.47 36.40
CA ARG A 39 92.63 43.78 36.93
C ARG A 39 93.70 44.39 35.99
N LEU A 40 94.02 45.70 35.91
CA LEU A 40 94.06 46.88 36.80
C LEU A 40 95.41 47.19 37.49
N TYR A 41 95.61 48.50 37.73
CA TYR A 41 96.87 49.23 37.99
C TYR A 41 97.06 49.60 39.49
N ASP A 42 98.12 50.39 39.75
CA ASP A 42 98.34 51.29 40.91
C ASP A 42 98.78 50.71 42.29
N ARG A 43 99.33 51.47 43.26
CA ARG A 43 100.27 52.66 43.32
C ARG A 43 100.42 53.11 44.80
N PHE A 44 101.42 53.94 45.11
CA PHE A 44 101.53 54.79 46.34
C PHE A 44 101.76 54.04 47.70
N ILE A 45 102.26 54.64 48.80
CA ILE A 45 102.79 56.00 49.08
C ILE A 45 103.91 56.01 50.15
N SER A 46 104.54 57.18 50.37
CA SER A 46 105.54 57.56 51.39
C SER A 46 105.00 57.60 52.85
N LYS A 47 105.69 58.00 53.94
CA LYS A 47 106.90 58.82 54.27
C LYS A 47 107.49 58.27 55.63
N GLU A 48 108.35 58.84 56.49
CA GLU A 48 108.97 60.16 56.78
C GLU A 48 110.37 59.95 57.48
N GLU A 49 110.73 60.71 58.53
CA GLU A 49 111.91 60.59 59.43
C GLU A 49 111.45 60.42 60.91
N ILE A 50 112.18 60.52 62.04
CA ILE A 50 113.52 60.98 62.53
C ILE A 50 113.84 60.13 63.81
N GLY A 51 115.05 59.90 64.36
CA GLY A 51 116.45 60.16 63.99
C GLY A 51 117.34 60.59 65.20
N LYS A 52 118.47 59.89 65.47
CA LYS A 52 119.43 60.06 66.61
C LYS A 52 118.90 59.58 67.99
N THR A 53 119.68 59.16 69.00
CA THR A 53 121.15 59.18 69.26
C THR A 53 121.60 57.97 70.14
N ALA A 54 122.92 57.73 70.28
CA ALA A 54 123.58 56.73 71.18
C ALA A 54 123.71 57.28 72.65
N PRO A 55 124.42 56.68 73.67
CA PRO A 55 125.46 55.61 73.64
C PRO A 55 125.64 54.65 74.87
N PHE A 56 126.66 53.73 74.78
CA PHE A 56 127.44 53.07 75.88
C PHE A 56 126.71 52.09 76.87
N GLN A 57 127.35 51.12 77.58
CA GLN A 57 128.74 50.60 77.66
C GLN A 57 128.78 49.14 78.22
N LYS A 58 129.83 48.34 77.91
CA LYS A 58 130.38 47.19 78.71
C LYS A 58 129.50 45.91 78.85
N THR A 59 129.99 44.69 79.15
CA THR A 59 131.33 44.14 79.49
C THR A 59 131.44 42.63 79.15
N ASN A 60 132.68 42.09 79.07
CA ASN A 60 133.08 40.66 79.23
C ASN A 60 132.64 39.64 78.12
N ASP A 61 133.36 38.54 77.83
CA ASP A 61 134.71 38.13 78.29
C ASP A 61 135.52 37.24 77.31
N LEU A 62 136.79 37.02 77.68
CA LEU A 62 137.83 36.24 76.99
C LEU A 62 137.51 34.75 76.73
N THR A 63 137.53 34.34 75.46
CA THR A 63 138.07 33.06 74.91
C THR A 63 137.83 33.06 73.40
N LYS A 64 138.72 32.73 72.45
CA LYS A 64 140.17 32.39 72.34
C LYS A 64 140.57 32.82 70.90
N LEU A 65 141.77 33.28 70.54
CA LEU A 65 143.08 33.31 71.20
C LEU A 65 143.56 31.95 71.72
N ALA A 66 143.63 30.98 70.79
CA ALA A 66 144.33 29.70 70.94
C ALA A 66 144.80 29.07 69.59
N THR A 67 144.73 29.82 68.48
CA THR A 67 145.19 29.39 67.14
C THR A 67 145.87 30.54 66.38
N GLU A 68 146.54 31.43 67.13
CA GLU A 68 147.71 32.12 66.59
C GLU A 68 148.84 31.11 66.31
N HIS A 69 149.96 31.60 65.77
CA HIS A 69 151.27 30.92 65.81
C HIS A 69 151.48 29.67 64.92
N ASN A 70 150.46 29.13 64.26
CA ASN A 70 150.58 28.13 63.19
C ASN A 70 149.99 28.68 61.88
N LEU A 71 150.72 29.04 60.81
CA LEU A 71 152.15 29.02 60.50
C LEU A 71 152.38 30.16 59.47
N SER A 72 152.99 31.31 59.74
CA SER A 72 154.44 31.51 59.97
C SER A 72 155.42 30.71 59.08
N THR A 73 154.94 30.01 58.04
CA THR A 73 155.78 29.10 57.22
C THR A 73 155.30 28.99 55.76
N GLN A 74 154.04 29.34 55.47
CA GLN A 74 153.51 29.52 54.11
C GLN A 74 153.30 31.03 53.86
N GLY A 75 154.33 31.87 53.77
CA GLY A 75 155.66 31.60 53.22
C GLY A 75 155.70 32.15 51.78
N ILE A 76 156.55 33.11 51.46
CA ILE A 76 157.95 32.91 51.01
C ILE A 76 158.08 32.10 49.69
N HIS A 77 157.17 31.17 49.39
CA HIS A 77 157.08 30.50 48.08
C HIS A 77 156.40 31.38 47.02
N ASN A 78 155.27 32.03 47.35
CA ASN A 78 154.49 32.81 46.37
C ASN A 78 155.28 34.00 45.81
N ALA A 79 156.28 34.51 46.56
CA ALA A 79 157.19 35.58 46.12
C ALA A 79 158.18 35.16 45.01
N ILE A 80 158.23 33.88 44.65
CA ILE A 80 159.08 33.33 43.58
C ILE A 80 158.21 32.86 42.40
N GLN A 81 157.11 32.16 42.66
CA GLN A 81 156.33 31.47 41.62
C GLN A 81 155.71 32.40 40.57
N GLU A 82 155.16 33.56 40.94
CA GLU A 82 154.61 34.52 39.95
C GLU A 82 155.70 35.13 39.05
N ARG A 83 156.97 35.11 39.48
CA ARG A 83 158.12 35.55 38.68
C ARG A 83 158.58 34.48 37.68
N GLU A 84 158.25 33.21 37.94
CA GLU A 84 158.51 32.06 37.06
C GLU A 84 157.28 31.62 36.23
N GLN A 85 156.11 32.25 36.43
CA GLN A 85 155.01 32.25 35.44
C GLN A 85 155.08 33.42 34.44
N ALA A 86 156.20 34.15 34.48
CA ALA A 86 157.08 34.34 33.34
C ALA A 86 156.53 34.06 31.91
N ARG A 87 156.80 35.03 31.02
CA ARG A 87 157.63 34.83 29.80
C ARG A 87 157.05 34.03 28.62
N ASN A 88 156.03 33.18 28.83
CA ASN A 88 155.37 32.40 27.77
C ASN A 88 154.37 33.21 26.93
N GLN A 89 154.02 34.44 27.33
CA GLN A 89 153.21 35.38 26.52
C GLN A 89 154.02 36.57 25.97
N ARG A 90 155.29 36.32 25.61
CA ARG A 90 156.07 37.17 24.66
C ARG A 90 156.27 36.50 23.30
N GLN A 91 155.31 35.66 22.91
CA GLN A 91 155.06 35.18 21.56
C GLN A 91 153.53 35.25 21.36
N THR A 92 152.96 35.77 20.28
CA THR A 92 153.54 36.23 19.00
C THR A 92 153.01 37.63 18.58
N SER A 93 153.69 38.26 17.63
CA SER A 93 153.36 39.59 17.08
C SER A 93 153.57 39.64 15.57
N SER A 94 152.55 40.02 14.78
CA SER A 94 152.72 40.37 13.35
C SER A 94 151.51 41.13 12.76
N LEU A 95 151.84 42.02 11.81
CA LEU A 95 151.04 42.86 10.89
C LEU A 95 150.04 42.07 9.98
N PRO A 96 149.23 42.69 9.08
CA PRO A 96 149.10 44.12 8.66
C PRO A 96 147.69 44.72 8.89
N LEU A 97 147.36 46.00 8.63
CA LEU A 97 148.08 47.15 8.03
C LEU A 97 148.09 47.32 6.47
N GLU A 98 146.99 47.09 5.75
CA GLU A 98 146.84 47.66 4.37
C GLU A 98 145.37 47.85 3.89
N ASP A 99 144.43 46.97 4.29
CA ASP A 99 143.03 46.98 3.78
C ASP A 99 142.15 48.19 4.16
N VAL A 100 142.46 48.89 5.27
CA VAL A 100 141.59 49.94 5.86
C VAL A 100 141.24 51.06 4.88
N THR A 101 142.15 51.36 3.95
CA THR A 101 141.97 52.38 2.90
C THR A 101 141.01 51.99 1.77
N ARG A 102 140.61 50.71 1.64
CA ARG A 102 139.70 50.24 0.58
C ARG A 102 138.24 50.17 1.05
N GLU A 103 137.97 49.55 2.19
CA GLU A 103 136.60 49.32 2.67
C GLU A 103 135.82 50.62 2.92
N ASN A 104 136.50 51.66 3.41
CA ASN A 104 135.88 52.93 3.78
C ASN A 104 135.25 53.68 2.58
N ASN A 105 135.81 53.50 1.37
CA ASN A 105 135.28 54.10 0.15
C ASN A 105 134.02 53.37 -0.38
N GLU A 106 133.93 52.04 -0.22
CA GLU A 106 132.70 51.31 -0.56
C GLU A 106 131.54 51.65 0.39
N LEU A 107 131.85 51.82 1.68
CA LEU A 107 130.86 52.20 2.70
C LEU A 107 130.18 53.54 2.37
N ASN A 108 130.95 54.53 1.90
CA ASN A 108 130.42 55.85 1.56
C ASN A 108 129.43 55.80 0.38
N ILE A 109 129.77 55.05 -0.68
CA ILE A 109 128.89 54.86 -1.86
C ILE A 109 127.59 54.12 -1.49
N LYS A 110 127.67 53.13 -0.58
CA LYS A 110 126.50 52.39 -0.08
C LYS A 110 125.59 53.28 0.79
N TYR A 111 126.14 54.26 1.51
CA TYR A 111 125.39 55.17 2.38
C TYR A 111 124.54 56.18 1.60
N GLU A 112 125.10 56.84 0.58
CA GLU A 112 124.35 57.82 -0.24
C GLU A 112 123.16 57.17 -0.97
N LYS A 113 123.34 55.95 -1.49
CA LYS A 113 122.26 55.21 -2.15
C LYS A 113 121.10 54.93 -1.18
N LEU A 114 121.40 54.53 0.06
CA LEU A 114 120.38 54.26 1.07
C LEU A 114 119.59 55.53 1.45
N GLN A 115 120.24 56.70 1.52
CA GLN A 115 119.53 57.98 1.71
C GLN A 115 118.60 58.31 0.55
N HIS A 116 118.98 58.00 -0.70
CA HIS A 116 118.14 58.22 -1.87
C HIS A 116 116.86 57.36 -1.82
N ASP A 117 116.99 56.07 -1.53
CA ASP A 117 115.86 55.12 -1.49
C ASP A 117 114.87 55.46 -0.35
N ILE A 118 115.36 55.92 0.81
CA ILE A 118 114.52 56.42 1.91
C ILE A 118 113.73 57.67 1.50
N SER A 119 114.36 58.59 0.74
CA SER A 119 113.71 59.80 0.23
C SER A 119 112.55 59.48 -0.73
N ILE A 120 112.72 58.47 -1.59
CA ILE A 120 111.66 57.98 -2.50
C ILE A 120 110.48 57.41 -1.69
N CYS A 121 110.73 56.55 -0.70
CA CYS A 121 109.68 55.99 0.16
C CYS A 121 108.85 57.07 0.87
N PHE A 122 109.49 58.12 1.39
CA PHE A 122 108.77 59.22 2.05
C PHE A 122 107.88 60.03 1.09
N ARG A 123 108.25 60.17 -0.18
CA ARG A 123 107.39 60.84 -1.19
C ARG A 123 106.18 59.98 -1.58
N GLN A 124 106.30 58.66 -1.60
CA GLN A 124 105.21 57.75 -1.96
C GLN A 124 104.16 57.54 -0.86
N LYS A 125 104.44 57.86 0.41
CA LYS A 125 103.50 57.65 1.51
C LYS A 125 102.16 58.42 1.37
N LYS A 126 102.21 59.69 0.95
CA LYS A 126 101.01 60.55 0.83
C LYS A 126 99.94 60.05 -0.17
N PRO A 127 100.27 59.68 -1.43
CA PRO A 127 99.24 59.16 -2.35
C PRO A 127 98.60 57.86 -1.87
N CYS A 128 99.33 56.98 -1.17
CA CYS A 128 98.76 55.73 -0.63
C CYS A 128 97.70 55.98 0.47
N GLU A 129 97.92 56.93 1.37
CA GLU A 129 96.93 57.29 2.41
C GLU A 129 95.62 57.88 1.81
N VAL A 130 95.71 58.55 0.66
CA VAL A 130 94.54 59.05 -0.08
C VAL A 130 93.81 57.88 -0.78
N ALA A 131 94.53 56.97 -1.41
CA ALA A 131 93.94 55.79 -2.06
C ALA A 131 93.15 54.91 -1.07
N VAL A 132 93.71 54.65 0.12
CA VAL A 132 93.02 53.89 1.18
C VAL A 132 91.76 54.60 1.67
N LYS A 133 91.78 55.92 1.88
CA LYS A 133 90.58 56.68 2.26
C LYS A 133 89.48 56.65 1.21
N ASN A 134 89.82 56.64 -0.07
CA ASN A 134 88.84 56.50 -1.15
C ASN A 134 88.26 55.08 -1.22
N ALA A 135 89.11 54.05 -1.06
CA ALA A 135 88.65 52.65 -1.04
C ALA A 135 87.63 52.38 0.09
N PHE A 136 87.83 52.94 1.30
CA PHE A 136 86.85 52.82 2.39
C PHE A 136 85.52 53.50 2.08
N LYS A 137 85.53 54.70 1.47
CA LYS A 137 84.29 55.38 1.04
C LYS A 137 83.51 54.60 -0.01
N ASP A 138 84.21 53.97 -0.95
CA ASP A 138 83.59 53.14 -1.98
C ASP A 138 82.99 51.86 -1.37
N LEU A 139 83.69 51.26 -0.39
CA LEU A 139 83.19 50.12 0.38
C LEU A 139 81.90 50.44 1.14
N ASP A 140 81.85 51.56 1.88
CA ASP A 140 80.64 52.01 2.58
C ASP A 140 79.48 52.30 1.62
N SER A 141 79.77 52.93 0.48
CA SER A 141 78.77 53.21 -0.56
C SER A 141 78.16 51.91 -1.11
N ARG A 142 79.01 50.91 -1.38
CA ARG A 142 78.63 49.58 -1.85
C ARG A 142 77.87 48.77 -0.80
N ASN A 143 78.21 48.92 0.48
CA ASN A 143 77.54 48.26 1.60
C ASN A 143 76.12 48.83 1.82
N ASN A 144 75.95 50.14 1.70
CA ASN A 144 74.64 50.80 1.72
C ASN A 144 73.75 50.39 0.53
N LEU A 145 74.33 50.22 -0.66
CA LEU A 145 73.62 49.70 -1.84
C LEU A 145 73.14 48.25 -1.62
N LEU A 146 73.99 47.37 -1.06
CA LEU A 146 73.63 45.99 -0.72
C LEU A 146 72.52 45.92 0.34
N LYS A 147 72.56 46.79 1.35
CA LYS A 147 71.50 46.91 2.37
C LYS A 147 70.16 47.28 1.73
N THR A 148 70.16 48.30 0.88
CA THR A 148 68.96 48.75 0.14
C THR A 148 68.36 47.62 -0.71
N ARG A 149 69.20 46.92 -1.48
CA ARG A 149 68.78 45.81 -2.35
C ARG A 149 68.24 44.60 -1.56
N ASN A 150 68.78 44.33 -0.36
CA ASN A 150 68.25 43.30 0.53
C ASN A 150 66.87 43.68 1.11
N ASP A 151 66.65 44.95 1.45
CA ASP A 151 65.33 45.40 1.93
C ASP A 151 64.29 45.48 0.79
N GLU A 152 64.70 45.68 -0.46
CA GLU A 152 63.85 45.49 -1.64
C GLU A 152 63.50 44.01 -1.88
N LEU A 153 64.47 43.10 -1.80
CA LEU A 153 64.21 41.65 -1.86
C LEU A 153 63.26 41.19 -0.73
N ARG A 154 63.37 41.76 0.48
CA ARG A 154 62.43 41.54 1.59
C ARG A 154 61.05 42.18 1.38
N LYS A 155 60.90 43.17 0.50
CA LYS A 155 59.59 43.70 0.07
C LYS A 155 58.99 42.80 -1.01
N LEU A 156 59.79 42.37 -1.98
CA LEU A 156 59.40 41.43 -3.04
C LEU A 156 58.97 40.07 -2.49
N GLY A 157 59.73 39.47 -1.58
CA GLY A 157 59.37 38.20 -0.93
C GLY A 157 58.06 38.29 -0.12
N ARG A 158 57.78 39.44 0.51
CA ARG A 158 56.49 39.69 1.18
C ARG A 158 55.35 39.84 0.17
N LYS A 159 55.52 40.60 -0.91
CA LYS A 159 54.53 40.68 -2.00
C LYS A 159 54.25 39.32 -2.64
N TYR A 160 55.29 38.52 -2.90
CA TYR A 160 55.16 37.18 -3.45
C TYR A 160 54.36 36.27 -2.51
N LYS A 161 54.67 36.27 -1.20
CA LYS A 161 53.88 35.51 -0.22
C LYS A 161 52.40 35.93 -0.18
N THR A 162 52.11 37.24 -0.28
CA THR A 162 50.72 37.72 -0.41
C THR A 162 50.04 37.18 -1.67
N VAL A 163 50.70 37.26 -2.83
CA VAL A 163 50.14 36.77 -4.11
C VAL A 163 49.94 35.25 -4.12
N VAL A 164 50.79 34.49 -3.43
CA VAL A 164 50.62 33.03 -3.25
C VAL A 164 49.39 32.75 -2.38
N MET A 165 49.26 33.39 -1.21
CA MET A 165 48.07 33.24 -0.36
C MET A 165 46.78 33.70 -1.05
N ASP A 166 46.83 34.80 -1.80
CA ASP A 166 45.73 35.29 -2.63
C ASP A 166 45.39 34.35 -3.80
N LYS A 167 46.26 33.38 -4.14
CA LYS A 167 45.96 32.31 -5.11
C LYS A 167 45.41 31.09 -4.41
N GLU A 168 46.05 30.61 -3.34
CA GLU A 168 45.60 29.49 -2.51
C GLU A 168 44.15 29.70 -2.06
N LEU A 169 43.82 30.86 -1.49
CA LEU A 169 42.46 31.22 -1.05
C LEU A 169 41.45 31.43 -2.20
N ARG A 170 41.91 31.53 -3.46
CA ARG A 170 41.06 31.53 -4.66
C ARG A 170 40.86 30.13 -5.21
N ASP A 171 41.89 29.29 -5.20
CA ASP A 171 41.82 27.89 -5.60
C ASP A 171 40.90 27.12 -4.64
N GLU A 172 41.04 27.32 -3.32
CA GLU A 172 40.13 26.81 -2.28
C GLU A 172 38.68 27.21 -2.53
N LYS A 173 38.44 28.49 -2.84
CA LYS A 173 37.09 28.99 -3.13
C LYS A 173 36.51 28.49 -4.45
N PHE A 174 37.36 28.14 -5.41
CA PHE A 174 36.94 27.52 -6.67
C PHE A 174 36.59 26.04 -6.46
N GLN A 175 37.35 25.34 -5.61
CA GLN A 175 37.05 23.98 -5.15
C GLN A 175 35.70 23.93 -4.42
N GLU A 176 35.47 24.81 -3.45
CA GLU A 176 34.20 24.96 -2.73
C GLU A 176 33.03 25.24 -3.69
N LEU A 177 33.20 26.11 -4.68
CA LEU A 177 32.18 26.37 -5.70
C LEU A 177 31.88 25.15 -6.58
N SER A 178 32.89 24.36 -6.93
CA SER A 178 32.71 23.13 -7.74
C SER A 178 31.95 22.06 -6.96
N GLU A 179 32.33 21.81 -5.71
CA GLU A 179 31.70 20.81 -4.84
C GLU A 179 30.23 21.18 -4.51
N ASN A 180 29.93 22.47 -4.34
CA ASN A 180 28.56 22.96 -4.25
C ASN A 180 27.77 22.74 -5.54
N PHE A 181 28.37 22.96 -6.71
CA PHE A 181 27.69 22.77 -8.01
C PHE A 181 27.37 21.29 -8.27
N GLU A 182 28.32 20.38 -8.01
CA GLU A 182 28.10 18.93 -8.11
C GLU A 182 27.06 18.41 -7.10
N THR A 183 26.93 19.07 -5.95
CA THR A 183 25.91 18.73 -4.94
C THR A 183 24.53 19.22 -5.41
N GLN A 184 24.44 20.47 -5.89
CA GLN A 184 23.22 21.05 -6.44
C GLN A 184 22.73 20.30 -7.69
N GLU A 185 23.62 19.76 -8.52
CA GLU A 185 23.25 18.93 -9.67
C GLU A 185 22.63 17.58 -9.24
N ARG A 186 23.21 16.91 -8.23
CA ARG A 186 22.65 15.69 -7.63
C ARG A 186 21.29 15.92 -6.96
N GLU A 187 21.10 17.06 -6.29
CA GLU A 187 19.79 17.47 -5.76
C GLU A 187 18.78 17.70 -6.88
N ASN A 188 19.15 18.40 -7.97
CA ASN A 188 18.28 18.63 -9.12
C ASN A 188 17.88 17.34 -9.85
N LEU A 189 18.78 16.35 -9.94
CA LEU A 189 18.46 15.03 -10.47
C LEU A 189 17.43 14.33 -9.57
N THR A 190 17.67 14.29 -8.26
CA THR A 190 16.78 13.65 -7.28
C THR A 190 15.38 14.28 -7.31
N LEU A 191 15.28 15.61 -7.36
CA LEU A 191 14.00 16.34 -7.43
C LEU A 191 13.24 16.09 -8.74
N ARG A 192 13.91 15.80 -9.86
CA ARG A 192 13.23 15.44 -11.13
C ARG A 192 12.63 14.04 -11.08
N ASP A 193 13.34 13.09 -10.46
CA ASP A 193 12.86 11.72 -10.27
C ASP A 193 11.67 11.70 -9.28
N GLU A 194 11.72 12.49 -8.21
CA GLU A 194 10.59 12.70 -7.31
C GLU A 194 9.39 13.36 -8.01
N LEU A 195 9.62 14.39 -8.83
CA LEU A 195 8.54 15.11 -9.52
C LEU A 195 7.85 14.25 -10.59
N THR A 196 8.59 13.43 -11.34
CA THR A 196 7.99 12.48 -12.31
C THR A 196 7.27 11.31 -11.61
N LYS A 197 7.77 10.86 -10.46
CA LYS A 197 7.09 9.90 -9.59
C LYS A 197 5.78 10.48 -9.01
N LEU A 198 5.78 11.74 -8.59
CA LEU A 198 4.57 12.43 -8.13
C LEU A 198 3.56 12.67 -9.26
N GLN A 199 4.00 13.04 -10.46
CA GLN A 199 3.13 13.20 -11.63
C GLN A 199 2.45 11.89 -12.05
N SER A 200 3.21 10.78 -12.09
CA SER A 200 2.64 9.46 -12.41
C SER A 200 1.66 8.97 -11.33
N GLN A 201 1.99 9.13 -10.04
CA GLN A 201 1.06 8.85 -8.94
C GLN A 201 -0.20 9.72 -8.98
N THR A 202 -0.09 11.00 -9.33
CA THR A 202 -1.25 11.91 -9.46
C THR A 202 -2.15 11.47 -10.61
N THR A 203 -1.56 11.17 -11.78
CA THR A 203 -2.31 10.70 -12.96
C THR A 203 -3.04 9.38 -12.70
N GLN A 204 -2.41 8.45 -11.97
CA GLN A 204 -3.02 7.18 -11.57
C GLN A 204 -4.10 7.34 -10.50
N ARG A 205 -3.94 8.32 -9.60
CA ARG A 205 -4.94 8.68 -8.59
C ARG A 205 -6.18 9.33 -9.24
N ASP A 206 -5.98 10.23 -10.19
CA ASP A 206 -7.08 10.93 -10.87
C ASP A 206 -7.92 9.98 -11.75
N SER A 207 -7.30 9.01 -12.42
CA SER A 207 -8.04 7.97 -13.16
C SER A 207 -8.82 7.03 -12.23
N ALA A 208 -8.26 6.65 -11.07
CA ALA A 208 -9.00 5.92 -10.04
C ALA A 208 -10.18 6.73 -9.46
N PHE A 209 -10.02 8.04 -9.25
CA PHE A 209 -11.13 8.93 -8.84
C PHE A 209 -12.21 9.07 -9.91
N ALA A 210 -11.86 9.03 -11.20
CA ALA A 210 -12.84 9.02 -12.29
C ALA A 210 -13.69 7.73 -12.28
N ILE A 211 -13.04 6.56 -12.12
CA ILE A 211 -13.73 5.26 -12.00
C ILE A 211 -14.65 5.25 -10.76
N LEU A 212 -14.14 5.59 -9.59
CA LEU A 212 -14.93 5.64 -8.35
C LEU A 212 -16.10 6.62 -8.42
N ARG A 213 -15.96 7.75 -9.13
CA ARG A 213 -17.08 8.68 -9.39
C ARG A 213 -18.12 8.05 -10.31
N GLN A 214 -17.71 7.34 -11.36
CA GLN A 214 -18.63 6.65 -12.27
C GLN A 214 -19.39 5.52 -11.56
N GLU A 215 -18.71 4.70 -10.75
CA GLU A 215 -19.32 3.66 -9.92
C GLU A 215 -20.31 4.25 -8.91
N LEU A 216 -19.92 5.32 -8.20
CA LEU A 216 -20.80 6.05 -7.29
C LEU A 216 -22.03 6.62 -8.00
N GLU A 217 -21.87 7.16 -9.22
CA GLU A 217 -23.01 7.62 -10.02
C GLU A 217 -23.94 6.47 -10.44
N MET A 218 -23.41 5.30 -10.82
CA MET A 218 -24.24 4.13 -11.15
C MET A 218 -24.99 3.63 -9.92
N SER A 219 -24.30 3.45 -8.80
CA SER A 219 -24.90 3.05 -7.51
C SER A 219 -25.95 4.06 -7.03
N GLN A 220 -25.75 5.36 -7.24
CA GLN A 220 -26.77 6.38 -6.95
C GLN A 220 -27.98 6.32 -7.90
N LYS A 221 -27.79 5.99 -9.18
CA LYS A 221 -28.89 5.79 -10.15
C LYS A 221 -29.70 4.55 -9.77
N GLU A 222 -29.04 3.46 -9.42
CA GLU A 222 -29.64 2.21 -8.96
C GLU A 222 -30.39 2.37 -7.62
N THR A 223 -29.77 3.05 -6.65
CA THR A 223 -30.41 3.40 -5.37
C THR A 223 -31.70 4.22 -5.60
N LYS A 224 -31.68 5.19 -6.52
CA LYS A 224 -32.88 5.98 -6.88
C LYS A 224 -33.95 5.11 -7.55
N TYR A 225 -33.56 4.13 -8.38
CA TYR A 225 -34.46 3.16 -9.00
C TYR A 225 -35.16 2.28 -7.96
N TYR A 226 -34.43 1.62 -7.05
CA TYR A 226 -35.05 0.81 -5.98
C TYR A 226 -35.86 1.66 -4.99
N GLN A 227 -35.44 2.90 -4.67
CA GLN A 227 -36.26 3.82 -3.88
C GLN A 227 -37.58 4.17 -4.59
N GLN A 228 -37.57 4.29 -5.92
CA GLN A 228 -38.79 4.55 -6.69
C GLN A 228 -39.70 3.31 -6.75
N GLN A 229 -39.16 2.10 -6.98
CA GLN A 229 -39.92 0.85 -6.85
C GLN A 229 -40.54 0.71 -5.44
N SER A 230 -39.76 0.95 -4.38
CA SER A 230 -40.22 0.91 -2.98
C SER A 230 -41.35 1.91 -2.67
N ARG A 231 -41.42 3.04 -3.38
CA ARG A 231 -42.54 3.99 -3.32
C ARG A 231 -43.76 3.47 -4.09
N THR A 232 -43.56 2.85 -5.26
CA THR A 232 -44.62 2.21 -6.04
C THR A 232 -45.27 1.08 -5.25
N PHE A 233 -44.48 0.14 -4.70
CA PHE A 233 -45.00 -0.96 -3.87
C PHE A 233 -45.76 -0.47 -2.64
N ARG A 234 -45.23 0.52 -1.90
CA ARG A 234 -45.96 1.14 -0.79
C ARG A 234 -47.27 1.78 -1.22
N ARG A 235 -47.30 2.47 -2.37
CA ARG A 235 -48.54 3.02 -2.92
C ARG A 235 -49.54 1.91 -3.25
N ILE A 236 -49.12 0.83 -3.92
CA ILE A 236 -49.99 -0.31 -4.26
C ILE A 236 -50.66 -0.84 -2.98
N ILE A 237 -49.85 -1.24 -1.99
CA ILE A 237 -50.32 -1.77 -0.70
C ILE A 237 -51.27 -0.77 0.03
N GLN A 238 -51.06 0.53 -0.12
CA GLN A 238 -51.91 1.59 0.45
C GLN A 238 -53.14 1.95 -0.38
N SER A 239 -53.30 1.43 -1.61
CA SER A 239 -54.35 1.81 -2.56
C SER A 239 -55.21 0.66 -3.09
N THR A 240 -54.86 -0.60 -2.83
CA THR A 240 -55.60 -1.81 -3.21
C THR A 240 -56.94 -2.03 -2.47
N ASN A 241 -57.60 -0.94 -2.06
CA ASN A 241 -58.97 -0.93 -1.52
C ASN A 241 -60.06 -0.79 -2.61
N ILE A 242 -59.68 -0.83 -3.90
CA ILE A 242 -60.60 -0.84 -5.03
C ILE A 242 -60.46 -2.21 -5.71
N PRO A 243 -61.38 -3.16 -5.45
CA PRO A 243 -61.48 -4.38 -6.24
C PRO A 243 -61.74 -4.03 -7.71
N MET A 244 -61.01 -4.69 -8.61
CA MET A 244 -61.35 -4.68 -10.03
C MET A 244 -62.62 -5.53 -10.22
N GLU A 245 -63.60 -5.05 -10.99
CA GLU A 245 -64.77 -5.88 -11.33
C GLU A 245 -64.33 -7.03 -12.25
N ILE A 246 -64.81 -8.24 -11.94
CA ILE A 246 -64.61 -9.43 -12.75
C ILE A 246 -65.69 -9.51 -13.82
N ASN A 247 -65.33 -9.86 -15.06
CA ASN A 247 -66.31 -10.40 -15.99
C ASN A 247 -66.39 -11.92 -15.80
N GLU A 248 -67.34 -12.37 -14.96
CA GLU A 248 -67.52 -13.80 -14.67
C GLU A 248 -67.79 -14.62 -15.94
N LEU A 249 -68.40 -14.01 -16.97
CA LEU A 249 -68.67 -14.66 -18.26
C LEU A 249 -67.36 -15.01 -18.99
N ASP A 250 -66.45 -14.05 -19.15
CA ASP A 250 -65.16 -14.27 -19.84
C ASP A 250 -64.32 -15.32 -19.10
N VAL A 251 -64.35 -15.28 -17.77
CA VAL A 251 -63.61 -16.23 -16.92
C VAL A 251 -64.24 -17.63 -16.97
N GLY A 252 -65.56 -17.73 -17.10
CA GLY A 252 -66.26 -18.99 -17.35
C GLY A 252 -65.95 -19.56 -18.75
N LEU A 253 -65.69 -18.71 -19.74
CA LEU A 253 -65.20 -19.11 -21.05
C LEU A 253 -63.73 -19.56 -21.00
N ASP A 254 -62.86 -18.85 -20.28
CA ASP A 254 -61.47 -19.28 -20.03
C ASP A 254 -61.43 -20.68 -19.39
N PHE A 255 -62.28 -20.93 -18.38
CA PHE A 255 -62.38 -22.22 -17.69
C PHE A 255 -62.93 -23.34 -18.61
N LYS A 256 -63.96 -23.03 -19.42
CA LYS A 256 -64.51 -23.99 -20.39
C LYS A 256 -63.50 -24.33 -21.49
N TRP A 257 -62.70 -23.38 -21.95
CA TRP A 257 -61.63 -23.66 -22.91
C TRP A 257 -60.62 -24.71 -22.39
N LEU A 258 -60.27 -24.69 -21.09
CA LEU A 258 -59.33 -25.67 -20.52
C LEU A 258 -59.84 -27.11 -20.58
N ARG A 259 -61.12 -27.36 -20.21
CA ARG A 259 -61.71 -28.71 -20.26
C ARG A 259 -61.90 -29.20 -21.72
N ASP A 260 -62.26 -28.28 -22.62
CA ASP A 260 -62.51 -28.59 -24.02
C ASP A 260 -61.17 -28.86 -24.76
N GLU A 261 -60.09 -28.16 -24.40
CA GLU A 261 -58.73 -28.39 -24.90
C GLU A 261 -58.11 -29.69 -24.35
N ILE A 262 -58.35 -30.06 -23.09
CA ILE A 262 -57.97 -31.39 -22.57
C ILE A 262 -58.65 -32.50 -23.39
N HIS A 263 -59.95 -32.39 -23.64
CA HIS A 263 -60.66 -33.32 -24.52
C HIS A 263 -60.02 -33.36 -25.92
N HIS A 264 -59.76 -32.21 -26.54
CA HIS A 264 -59.12 -32.13 -27.85
C HIS A 264 -57.74 -32.82 -27.88
N ILE A 265 -56.87 -32.55 -26.90
CA ILE A 265 -55.54 -33.15 -26.80
C ILE A 265 -55.63 -34.67 -26.64
N ILE A 266 -56.51 -35.16 -25.76
CA ILE A 266 -56.67 -36.60 -25.53
C ILE A 266 -57.15 -37.32 -26.79
N CYS A 267 -58.28 -36.90 -27.36
CA CYS A 267 -58.93 -37.61 -28.47
C CYS A 267 -58.17 -37.45 -29.81
N SER A 268 -57.39 -36.38 -29.99
CA SER A 268 -56.68 -36.12 -31.26
C SER A 268 -55.26 -36.69 -31.33
N TYR A 269 -54.65 -37.01 -30.17
CA TYR A 269 -53.27 -37.48 -30.12
C TYR A 269 -53.13 -38.90 -29.55
N TYR A 270 -53.80 -39.24 -28.44
CA TYR A 270 -53.53 -40.49 -27.70
C TYR A 270 -54.50 -41.62 -28.10
N SER A 271 -54.07 -42.89 -27.95
CA SER A 271 -54.93 -44.08 -28.16
C SER A 271 -55.03 -44.90 -26.89
N MET A 272 -56.26 -45.23 -26.50
CA MET A 272 -56.59 -46.03 -25.31
C MET A 272 -56.61 -47.55 -25.56
N GLU A 273 -56.31 -47.97 -26.79
CA GLU A 273 -56.15 -49.39 -27.19
C GLU A 273 -54.95 -50.04 -26.49
N LYS A 274 -53.87 -49.27 -26.28
CA LYS A 274 -52.64 -49.75 -25.65
C LYS A 274 -52.84 -49.90 -24.14
N GLY A 275 -52.40 -51.03 -23.58
CA GLY A 275 -52.30 -51.19 -22.13
C GLY A 275 -51.22 -50.28 -21.53
N TYR A 276 -51.52 -49.64 -20.41
CA TYR A 276 -50.55 -48.81 -19.68
C TYR A 276 -49.49 -49.69 -18.98
N PRO A 277 -48.19 -49.35 -19.04
CA PRO A 277 -47.11 -50.16 -18.47
C PRO A 277 -47.14 -50.15 -16.94
N VAL A 278 -46.51 -51.17 -16.33
CA VAL A 278 -46.31 -51.22 -14.87
C VAL A 278 -45.52 -49.99 -14.41
N PRO A 279 -45.93 -49.30 -13.32
CA PRO A 279 -45.24 -48.11 -12.81
C PRO A 279 -43.76 -48.35 -12.52
N GLY A 280 -42.95 -47.33 -12.78
CA GLY A 280 -41.50 -47.37 -12.52
C GLY A 280 -41.12 -46.87 -11.12
N ASN A 281 -39.82 -46.87 -10.83
CA ASN A 281 -39.25 -46.09 -9.73
C ASN A 281 -39.18 -44.61 -10.15
N SER A 282 -40.33 -43.98 -10.33
CA SER A 282 -40.50 -42.61 -10.83
C SER A 282 -40.76 -41.60 -9.70
N THR A 283 -40.65 -40.31 -10.03
CA THR A 283 -40.95 -39.19 -9.11
C THR A 283 -42.43 -39.01 -8.80
N SER A 284 -43.34 -39.60 -9.59
CA SER A 284 -44.79 -39.54 -9.36
C SER A 284 -45.44 -40.93 -9.43
N GLN A 285 -45.01 -41.80 -8.52
CA GLN A 285 -45.46 -43.19 -8.43
C GLN A 285 -46.99 -43.31 -8.26
N ASN A 286 -47.62 -42.35 -7.57
CA ASN A 286 -49.07 -42.31 -7.37
C ASN A 286 -49.84 -42.09 -8.70
N ALA A 287 -49.41 -41.12 -9.52
CA ALA A 287 -50.00 -40.83 -10.83
C ALA A 287 -49.88 -42.02 -11.78
N GLU A 288 -48.69 -42.62 -11.88
CA GLU A 288 -48.47 -43.81 -12.71
C GLU A 288 -49.26 -45.02 -12.23
N THR A 289 -49.41 -45.20 -10.90
CA THR A 289 -50.24 -46.27 -10.32
C THR A 289 -51.73 -46.04 -10.60
N HIS A 290 -52.21 -44.78 -10.60
CA HIS A 290 -53.59 -44.46 -10.96
C HIS A 290 -53.88 -44.81 -12.42
N LEU A 291 -53.04 -44.38 -13.36
CA LEU A 291 -53.17 -44.71 -14.78
C LEU A 291 -53.04 -46.23 -15.04
N TYR A 292 -52.09 -46.91 -14.37
CA TYR A 292 -51.98 -48.36 -14.45
C TYR A 292 -53.26 -49.06 -13.99
N ASN A 293 -53.81 -48.67 -12.84
CA ASN A 293 -55.06 -49.25 -12.33
C ASN A 293 -56.24 -48.96 -13.26
N LEU A 294 -56.37 -47.75 -13.81
CA LEU A 294 -57.41 -47.40 -14.79
C LEU A 294 -57.39 -48.37 -15.98
N PHE A 295 -56.23 -48.58 -16.61
CA PHE A 295 -56.12 -49.41 -17.81
C PHE A 295 -56.26 -50.93 -17.54
N ASN A 296 -56.00 -51.40 -16.32
CA ASN A 296 -56.13 -52.81 -15.96
C ASN A 296 -57.51 -53.17 -15.38
N LEU A 297 -58.22 -52.22 -14.76
CA LEU A 297 -59.54 -52.42 -14.17
C LEU A 297 -60.69 -52.06 -15.12
N VAL A 298 -60.48 -51.09 -16.02
CA VAL A 298 -61.46 -50.71 -17.05
C VAL A 298 -61.11 -51.45 -18.36
N PRO A 299 -61.97 -52.36 -18.84
CA PRO A 299 -61.72 -53.11 -20.08
C PRO A 299 -62.09 -52.30 -21.33
N ASP A 300 -63.05 -51.37 -21.21
CA ASP A 300 -63.56 -50.58 -22.33
C ASP A 300 -62.62 -49.42 -22.72
N GLN A 301 -62.57 -49.12 -24.01
CA GLN A 301 -61.69 -48.10 -24.58
C GLN A 301 -62.21 -46.67 -24.34
N PHE A 302 -63.52 -46.48 -24.32
CA PHE A 302 -64.16 -45.18 -24.18
C PHE A 302 -64.24 -44.74 -22.71
N GLU A 303 -64.54 -45.66 -21.79
CA GLU A 303 -64.39 -45.41 -20.34
C GLU A 303 -62.93 -45.09 -19.95
N ARG A 304 -61.93 -45.71 -20.59
CA ARG A 304 -60.51 -45.32 -20.40
C ARG A 304 -60.25 -43.89 -20.87
N GLU A 305 -60.83 -43.47 -22.00
CA GLU A 305 -60.65 -42.11 -22.52
C GLU A 305 -61.26 -41.07 -21.57
N ILE A 306 -62.47 -41.33 -21.08
CA ILE A 306 -63.14 -40.56 -20.02
C ILE A 306 -62.26 -40.49 -18.77
N GLY A 307 -61.75 -41.64 -18.30
CA GLY A 307 -60.88 -41.71 -17.13
C GLY A 307 -59.57 -40.93 -17.29
N VAL A 308 -58.93 -40.97 -18.47
CA VAL A 308 -57.73 -40.20 -18.77
C VAL A 308 -58.02 -38.69 -18.85
N ARG A 309 -59.15 -38.28 -19.45
CA ARG A 309 -59.59 -36.87 -19.46
C ARG A 309 -59.80 -36.34 -18.04
N ALA A 310 -60.55 -37.08 -17.22
CA ALA A 310 -60.78 -36.78 -15.81
C ALA A 310 -59.48 -36.68 -15.00
N PHE A 311 -58.57 -37.66 -15.18
CA PHE A 311 -57.28 -37.68 -14.52
C PHE A 311 -56.38 -36.50 -14.93
N MET A 312 -56.33 -36.14 -16.21
CA MET A 312 -55.55 -34.99 -16.70
C MET A 312 -56.10 -33.65 -16.20
N PHE A 313 -57.43 -33.49 -16.12
CA PHE A 313 -58.02 -32.32 -15.46
C PHE A 313 -57.66 -32.29 -13.97
N GLY A 314 -57.70 -33.44 -13.28
CA GLY A 314 -57.29 -33.57 -11.89
C GLY A 314 -55.82 -33.20 -11.65
N GLN A 315 -54.91 -33.55 -12.56
CA GLN A 315 -53.50 -33.12 -12.49
C GLN A 315 -53.33 -31.62 -12.81
N LEU A 316 -54.08 -31.07 -13.76
CA LEU A 316 -54.08 -29.62 -14.03
C LEU A 316 -54.58 -28.82 -12.82
N ASP A 317 -55.60 -29.33 -12.12
CA ASP A 317 -56.03 -28.78 -10.83
C ASP A 317 -54.95 -28.95 -9.76
N GLU A 318 -54.39 -30.15 -9.60
CA GLU A 318 -53.37 -30.42 -8.56
C GLU A 318 -52.21 -29.42 -8.62
N PHE A 319 -51.68 -29.13 -9.81
CA PHE A 319 -50.48 -28.29 -9.99
C PHE A 319 -50.72 -26.81 -10.30
N LEU A 320 -51.80 -26.42 -10.99
CA LEU A 320 -51.92 -25.06 -11.56
C LEU A 320 -53.22 -24.32 -11.22
N LEU A 321 -54.39 -24.97 -11.22
CA LEU A 321 -55.65 -24.26 -11.03
C LEU A 321 -55.85 -23.86 -9.55
N PHE A 322 -56.20 -22.59 -9.31
CA PHE A 322 -56.55 -22.01 -8.00
C PHE A 322 -55.49 -22.12 -6.88
N LYS A 323 -54.27 -22.58 -7.18
CA LYS A 323 -53.15 -22.74 -6.24
C LYS A 323 -52.67 -21.42 -5.64
N GLU A 324 -51.89 -21.50 -4.56
CA GLU A 324 -51.24 -20.37 -3.89
C GLU A 324 -50.04 -19.78 -4.65
N LEU A 325 -50.23 -19.48 -5.93
CA LEU A 325 -49.20 -18.92 -6.81
C LEU A 325 -49.30 -17.39 -6.90
N PHE A 326 -48.15 -16.73 -7.04
CA PHE A 326 -47.98 -15.29 -7.24
C PHE A 326 -47.21 -15.01 -8.54
N GLY A 327 -46.70 -16.06 -9.21
CA GLY A 327 -46.08 -15.99 -10.52
C GLY A 327 -44.72 -15.30 -10.49
N ILE A 328 -43.91 -15.58 -9.46
CA ILE A 328 -42.49 -15.19 -9.37
C ILE A 328 -41.57 -16.39 -9.12
N GLU A 329 -41.99 -17.58 -9.56
CA GLU A 329 -41.20 -18.82 -9.57
C GLU A 329 -39.99 -18.73 -10.51
N ASP A 330 -40.12 -18.01 -11.64
CA ASP A 330 -39.01 -17.75 -12.58
C ASP A 330 -37.96 -16.74 -12.03
N LEU A 331 -38.13 -16.24 -10.78
CA LEU A 331 -37.08 -15.49 -10.09
C LEU A 331 -36.18 -16.46 -9.31
N ASP A 332 -34.87 -16.19 -9.33
CA ASP A 332 -33.81 -16.93 -8.63
C ASP A 332 -34.30 -17.76 -7.43
N GLU A 333 -34.38 -19.08 -7.63
CA GLU A 333 -34.92 -20.05 -6.67
C GLU A 333 -34.27 -19.95 -5.28
N SER A 334 -33.01 -19.50 -5.21
CA SER A 334 -32.28 -19.33 -3.95
C SER A 334 -32.89 -18.27 -3.02
N LEU A 335 -33.73 -17.37 -3.56
CA LEU A 335 -34.49 -16.39 -2.81
C LEU A 335 -35.76 -16.96 -2.17
N GLY A 336 -36.27 -18.11 -2.67
CA GLY A 336 -37.40 -18.84 -2.09
C GLY A 336 -38.74 -18.08 -1.99
N ILE A 337 -38.92 -16.97 -2.72
CA ILE A 337 -39.97 -15.98 -2.44
C ILE A 337 -41.37 -16.56 -2.66
N GLU A 338 -41.63 -17.23 -3.79
CA GLU A 338 -42.93 -17.84 -4.08
C GLU A 338 -43.33 -18.84 -2.98
N GLN A 339 -42.42 -19.74 -2.59
CA GLN A 339 -42.67 -20.72 -1.55
C GLN A 339 -42.88 -20.07 -0.17
N GLY A 340 -42.20 -18.95 0.11
CA GLY A 340 -42.45 -18.14 1.31
C GLY A 340 -43.85 -17.53 1.34
N LEU A 341 -44.31 -16.95 0.22
CA LEU A 341 -45.66 -16.39 0.09
C LEU A 341 -46.74 -17.49 0.15
N ARG A 342 -46.51 -18.63 -0.49
CA ARG A 342 -47.35 -19.83 -0.42
C ARG A 342 -47.48 -20.35 1.01
N ASN A 343 -46.37 -20.50 1.72
CA ASN A 343 -46.36 -20.90 3.13
C ASN A 343 -47.13 -19.90 4.01
N PHE A 344 -46.97 -18.59 3.78
CA PHE A 344 -47.73 -17.56 4.48
C PHE A 344 -49.23 -17.69 4.23
N GLU A 345 -49.67 -17.87 2.97
CA GLU A 345 -51.09 -18.05 2.65
C GLU A 345 -51.68 -19.31 3.33
N VAL A 346 -50.96 -20.43 3.31
CA VAL A 346 -51.39 -21.67 3.98
C VAL A 346 -51.49 -21.48 5.49
N MET A 347 -50.49 -20.88 6.13
CA MET A 347 -50.53 -20.58 7.57
C MET A 347 -51.64 -19.58 7.92
N PHE A 348 -51.91 -18.58 7.07
CA PHE A 348 -52.99 -17.63 7.29
C PHE A 348 -54.36 -18.33 7.24
N LYS A 349 -54.62 -19.16 6.21
CA LYS A 349 -55.85 -19.98 6.10
C LYS A 349 -56.08 -20.86 7.34
N GLN A 350 -55.03 -21.43 7.90
CA GLN A 350 -55.10 -22.32 9.06
C GLN A 350 -55.36 -21.59 10.38
N ASN A 351 -54.77 -20.40 10.58
CA ASN A 351 -54.87 -19.66 11.85
C ASN A 351 -56.04 -18.64 11.86
N HIS A 352 -56.45 -18.15 10.69
CA HIS A 352 -57.49 -17.13 10.51
C HIS A 352 -58.45 -17.52 9.37
N PRO A 353 -59.17 -18.67 9.50
CA PRO A 353 -60.10 -19.13 8.47
C PRO A 353 -61.26 -18.16 8.23
N ASP A 354 -61.58 -17.30 9.20
CA ASP A 354 -62.59 -16.24 9.16
C ASP A 354 -62.19 -15.03 8.29
N ARG A 355 -60.89 -14.78 8.09
CA ARG A 355 -60.36 -13.51 7.53
C ARG A 355 -60.15 -13.54 6.02
N HIS A 356 -61.18 -13.96 5.30
CA HIS A 356 -61.13 -14.07 3.84
C HIS A 356 -60.91 -12.71 3.15
N GLY A 357 -61.49 -11.64 3.67
CA GLY A 357 -61.35 -10.29 3.11
C GLY A 357 -59.91 -9.76 3.19
N GLU A 358 -59.27 -9.85 4.36
CA GLU A 358 -57.86 -9.45 4.53
C GLU A 358 -56.93 -10.33 3.69
N LEU A 359 -57.19 -11.65 3.61
CA LEU A 359 -56.40 -12.56 2.78
C LEU A 359 -56.51 -12.20 1.30
N ALA A 360 -57.70 -11.86 0.79
CA ALA A 360 -57.89 -11.47 -0.60
C ALA A 360 -57.25 -10.11 -0.93
N ALA A 361 -57.34 -9.13 -0.01
CA ALA A 361 -56.65 -7.86 -0.16
C ALA A 361 -55.12 -8.04 -0.18
N TRP A 362 -54.58 -8.90 0.71
CA TRP A 362 -53.17 -9.27 0.71
C TRP A 362 -52.74 -10.00 -0.56
N ARG A 363 -53.53 -10.96 -1.06
CA ARG A 363 -53.26 -11.64 -2.34
C ARG A 363 -53.18 -10.64 -3.49
N THR A 364 -54.21 -9.82 -3.65
CA THR A 364 -54.30 -8.82 -4.74
C THR A 364 -53.12 -7.85 -4.71
N ALA A 365 -52.77 -7.33 -3.53
CA ALA A 365 -51.60 -6.46 -3.36
C ALA A 365 -50.28 -7.20 -3.68
N THR A 366 -50.14 -8.45 -3.25
CA THR A 366 -48.95 -9.28 -3.52
C THR A 366 -48.80 -9.62 -5.00
N VAL A 367 -49.88 -10.01 -5.69
CA VAL A 367 -49.87 -10.30 -7.14
C VAL A 367 -49.57 -9.05 -7.96
N GLU A 368 -50.15 -7.90 -7.59
CA GLU A 368 -49.83 -6.63 -8.25
C GLU A 368 -48.39 -6.18 -7.98
N CYS A 369 -47.81 -6.44 -6.81
CA CYS A 369 -46.38 -6.20 -6.58
C CYS A 369 -45.51 -7.17 -7.39
N ALA A 370 -45.84 -8.46 -7.42
CA ALA A 370 -45.15 -9.49 -8.20
C ALA A 370 -45.10 -9.14 -9.70
N ARG A 371 -46.15 -8.50 -10.24
CA ARG A 371 -46.23 -8.03 -11.63
C ARG A 371 -45.13 -7.03 -12.03
N PHE A 372 -44.52 -6.30 -11.08
CA PHE A 372 -43.36 -5.42 -11.36
C PHE A 372 -41.99 -6.11 -11.23
N LEU A 373 -41.96 -7.35 -10.71
CA LEU A 373 -40.74 -8.16 -10.65
C LEU A 373 -40.56 -9.01 -11.92
N ARG A 374 -41.66 -9.37 -12.59
CA ARG A 374 -41.65 -10.09 -13.87
C ARG A 374 -41.11 -9.23 -15.01
N PRO A 375 -40.45 -9.81 -16.03
CA PRO A 375 -40.14 -9.12 -17.28
C PRO A 375 -41.40 -8.57 -17.95
N ALA A 376 -41.31 -7.36 -18.54
CA ALA A 376 -42.45 -6.72 -19.22
C ALA A 376 -42.99 -7.52 -20.42
N SER A 377 -42.13 -8.35 -21.03
CA SER A 377 -42.48 -9.34 -22.06
C SER A 377 -41.71 -10.63 -21.78
N PRO A 378 -42.29 -11.64 -21.10
CA PRO A 378 -41.66 -12.95 -21.00
C PRO A 378 -41.65 -13.60 -22.39
N SER A 379 -40.45 -13.87 -22.92
CA SER A 379 -40.28 -14.42 -24.28
C SER A 379 -40.62 -15.91 -24.38
N HIS A 380 -40.75 -16.59 -23.25
CA HIS A 380 -41.01 -18.03 -23.11
C HIS A 380 -42.09 -18.23 -22.03
N PRO A 381 -42.86 -19.34 -22.04
CA PRO A 381 -43.76 -19.67 -20.93
C PRO A 381 -42.97 -19.88 -19.62
N PRO A 382 -43.56 -19.62 -18.43
CA PRO A 382 -42.91 -19.87 -17.13
C PRO A 382 -42.37 -21.29 -16.99
N ASP A 383 -41.29 -21.48 -16.24
CA ASP A 383 -40.65 -22.79 -16.09
C ASP A 383 -41.54 -23.80 -15.36
N LEU A 384 -42.43 -23.37 -14.45
CA LEU A 384 -43.50 -24.22 -13.92
C LEU A 384 -44.41 -24.75 -15.05
N CYS A 385 -44.85 -23.89 -15.97
CA CYS A 385 -45.70 -24.32 -17.09
C CYS A 385 -44.98 -25.30 -18.02
N LYS A 386 -43.67 -25.13 -18.23
CA LYS A 386 -42.86 -26.11 -18.99
C LYS A 386 -42.74 -27.45 -18.24
N HIS A 387 -42.51 -27.40 -16.92
CA HIS A 387 -42.35 -28.58 -16.07
C HIS A 387 -43.65 -29.40 -15.99
N VAL A 388 -44.78 -28.76 -15.68
CA VAL A 388 -46.10 -29.43 -15.60
C VAL A 388 -46.50 -30.00 -16.96
N ALA A 389 -46.34 -29.25 -18.06
CA ALA A 389 -46.57 -29.78 -19.42
C ALA A 389 -45.67 -31.00 -19.73
N GLY A 390 -44.40 -30.96 -19.30
CA GLY A 390 -43.47 -32.07 -19.39
C GLY A 390 -43.94 -33.32 -18.65
N GLU A 391 -44.41 -33.18 -17.39
CA GLU A 391 -44.90 -34.29 -16.58
C GLU A 391 -46.22 -34.87 -17.11
N LEU A 392 -47.19 -34.03 -17.51
CA LEU A 392 -48.44 -34.49 -18.14
C LEU A 392 -48.14 -35.31 -19.42
N MET A 393 -47.25 -34.79 -20.27
CA MET A 393 -46.84 -35.49 -21.48
C MET A 393 -46.02 -36.76 -21.18
N ARG A 394 -45.18 -36.76 -20.13
CA ARG A 394 -44.42 -37.93 -19.66
C ARG A 394 -45.33 -39.06 -19.18
N LEU A 395 -46.38 -38.73 -18.43
CA LEU A 395 -47.38 -39.68 -17.95
C LEU A 395 -48.11 -40.37 -19.11
N LEU A 396 -48.54 -39.62 -20.12
CA LEU A 396 -49.28 -40.21 -21.26
C LEU A 396 -48.39 -40.77 -22.38
N ASN A 397 -47.07 -40.60 -22.30
CA ASN A 397 -46.11 -41.09 -23.29
C ASN A 397 -46.24 -42.60 -23.64
N PRO A 398 -46.63 -43.53 -22.75
CA PRO A 398 -46.82 -44.93 -23.15
C PRO A 398 -47.97 -45.15 -24.16
N LEU A 399 -48.97 -44.26 -24.16
CA LEU A 399 -50.13 -44.32 -25.05
C LEU A 399 -49.81 -43.75 -26.45
N GLY A 400 -48.89 -42.78 -26.51
CA GLY A 400 -48.52 -42.03 -27.71
C GLY A 400 -47.15 -42.42 -28.29
N THR A 401 -47.01 -42.46 -29.61
CA THR A 401 -45.67 -42.58 -30.23
C THR A 401 -45.70 -41.90 -31.58
N TYR A 402 -44.99 -40.77 -31.70
CA TYR A 402 -45.16 -39.84 -32.81
C TYR A 402 -43.82 -39.43 -33.44
N PRO A 403 -43.81 -38.98 -34.71
CA PRO A 403 -42.69 -38.24 -35.28
C PRO A 403 -42.44 -36.94 -34.50
N GLN A 404 -41.19 -36.48 -34.43
CA GLN A 404 -40.76 -35.33 -33.63
C GLN A 404 -41.66 -34.09 -33.82
N GLU A 405 -42.03 -33.75 -35.06
CA GLU A 405 -42.90 -32.62 -35.37
C GLU A 405 -44.27 -32.68 -34.64
N LYS A 406 -44.86 -33.87 -34.51
CA LYS A 406 -46.11 -34.07 -33.75
C LYS A 406 -45.85 -34.04 -32.24
N THR A 407 -44.72 -34.55 -31.79
CA THR A 407 -44.26 -34.47 -30.39
C THR A 407 -44.09 -33.00 -29.97
N ASP A 408 -43.50 -32.17 -30.82
CA ASP A 408 -43.30 -30.74 -30.58
C ASP A 408 -44.64 -29.97 -30.56
N GLN A 409 -45.55 -30.27 -31.49
CA GLN A 409 -46.91 -29.72 -31.50
C GLN A 409 -47.70 -30.09 -30.24
N LEU A 410 -47.60 -31.34 -29.79
CA LEU A 410 -48.25 -31.84 -28.57
C LEU A 410 -47.67 -31.21 -27.30
N MET A 411 -46.35 -31.03 -27.24
CA MET A 411 -45.70 -30.28 -26.16
C MET A 411 -46.15 -28.81 -26.14
N ALA A 412 -46.24 -28.15 -27.30
CA ALA A 412 -46.73 -26.78 -27.39
C ALA A 412 -48.18 -26.64 -26.90
N ARG A 413 -49.05 -27.60 -27.26
CA ARG A 413 -50.44 -27.70 -26.77
C ARG A 413 -50.51 -27.85 -25.25
N TRP A 414 -49.74 -28.77 -24.66
CA TRP A 414 -49.65 -28.91 -23.20
C TRP A 414 -49.12 -27.65 -22.50
N GLN A 415 -48.12 -26.97 -23.08
CA GLN A 415 -47.59 -25.71 -22.55
C GLN A 415 -48.60 -24.56 -22.66
N GLU A 416 -49.39 -24.49 -23.72
CA GLU A 416 -50.46 -23.50 -23.87
C GLU A 416 -51.59 -23.72 -22.86
N LEU A 417 -52.04 -24.97 -22.68
CA LEU A 417 -52.98 -25.36 -21.63
C LEU A 417 -52.47 -24.95 -20.24
N CYS A 418 -51.23 -25.29 -19.89
CA CYS A 418 -50.62 -24.93 -18.61
C CYS A 418 -50.47 -23.41 -18.44
N MET A 419 -50.10 -22.68 -19.50
CA MET A 419 -50.02 -21.23 -19.49
C MET A 419 -51.40 -20.59 -19.28
N MET A 420 -52.46 -21.11 -19.90
CA MET A 420 -53.83 -20.60 -19.73
C MET A 420 -54.39 -20.93 -18.34
N ALA A 421 -54.11 -22.12 -17.81
CA ALA A 421 -54.42 -22.48 -16.42
C ALA A 421 -53.75 -21.53 -15.41
N LEU A 422 -52.45 -21.25 -15.58
CA LEU A 422 -51.73 -20.31 -14.72
C LEU A 422 -52.27 -18.88 -14.88
N LYS A 423 -52.52 -18.42 -16.12
CA LYS A 423 -53.16 -17.10 -16.37
C LYS A 423 -54.52 -16.98 -15.67
N LEU A 424 -55.34 -18.03 -15.71
CA LEU A 424 -56.65 -18.08 -15.05
C LEU A 424 -56.50 -17.97 -13.52
N THR A 425 -55.63 -18.77 -12.92
CA THR A 425 -55.29 -18.69 -11.48
C THR A 425 -54.80 -17.31 -11.09
N MET A 426 -53.90 -16.71 -11.86
CA MET A 426 -53.36 -15.37 -11.59
C MET A 426 -54.39 -14.26 -11.78
N LYS A 427 -55.24 -14.34 -12.81
CA LYS A 427 -56.37 -13.43 -13.07
C LYS A 427 -57.34 -13.45 -11.89
N LEU A 428 -57.66 -14.64 -11.38
CA LEU A 428 -58.61 -14.81 -10.28
C LEU A 428 -58.08 -14.35 -8.91
N ARG A 429 -56.76 -14.40 -8.69
CA ARG A 429 -56.13 -13.97 -7.43
C ARG A 429 -55.94 -12.45 -7.30
N ASN A 430 -56.35 -11.68 -8.32
CA ASN A 430 -56.45 -10.21 -8.31
C ASN A 430 -57.84 -9.68 -7.89
N TYR A 431 -58.76 -10.55 -7.46
CA TYR A 431 -60.11 -10.18 -7.05
C TYR A 431 -60.35 -10.36 -5.54
N LYS A 432 -61.37 -9.66 -5.03
CA LYS A 432 -61.77 -9.68 -3.61
C LYS A 432 -62.37 -11.02 -3.17
N ASP A 433 -63.18 -11.65 -4.03
CA ASP A 433 -63.88 -12.89 -3.72
C ASP A 433 -63.00 -14.13 -3.90
N VAL A 434 -63.33 -15.22 -3.22
CA VAL A 434 -62.54 -16.46 -3.23
C VAL A 434 -63.11 -17.44 -4.24
N TYR A 435 -62.39 -17.62 -5.35
CA TYR A 435 -62.72 -18.58 -6.39
C TYR A 435 -62.05 -19.94 -6.14
N ARG A 436 -62.71 -21.04 -6.50
CA ARG A 436 -62.16 -22.40 -6.43
C ARG A 436 -62.64 -23.26 -7.60
N CYS A 437 -61.87 -24.31 -7.90
CA CYS A 437 -62.39 -25.53 -8.48
C CYS A 437 -62.88 -26.43 -7.35
N GLU A 438 -64.05 -27.06 -7.49
CA GLU A 438 -64.53 -28.08 -6.56
C GLU A 438 -64.93 -29.32 -7.35
N MET A 439 -64.19 -30.43 -7.15
CA MET A 439 -64.48 -31.72 -7.77
C MET A 439 -65.51 -32.47 -6.91
N PRO A 440 -66.70 -32.84 -7.44
CA PRO A 440 -67.61 -33.76 -6.76
C PRO A 440 -66.96 -35.13 -6.48
N ALA A 441 -67.45 -35.88 -5.49
CA ALA A 441 -66.92 -37.22 -5.24
C ALA A 441 -67.52 -38.26 -6.21
N LEU A 442 -66.72 -39.27 -6.55
CA LEU A 442 -67.22 -40.39 -7.36
C LEU A 442 -68.24 -41.20 -6.55
N GLY A 443 -69.38 -41.52 -7.15
CA GLY A 443 -70.53 -42.12 -6.48
C GLY A 443 -71.49 -41.15 -5.80
N ASP A 444 -71.20 -39.84 -5.76
CA ASP A 444 -72.18 -38.83 -5.31
C ASP A 444 -73.41 -38.81 -6.23
N ILE A 445 -74.55 -38.38 -5.68
CA ILE A 445 -75.86 -38.42 -6.34
C ILE A 445 -76.11 -37.09 -7.08
N VAL A 446 -76.23 -37.15 -8.40
CA VAL A 446 -76.51 -35.99 -9.27
C VAL A 446 -78.01 -35.71 -9.32
N LYS A 447 -78.43 -34.45 -9.16
CA LYS A 447 -79.77 -33.99 -9.58
C LYS A 447 -79.65 -33.38 -10.97
N ASP A 448 -80.70 -33.47 -11.79
CA ASP A 448 -80.71 -33.09 -13.22
C ASP A 448 -80.14 -31.69 -13.52
N ASP A 449 -80.31 -30.73 -12.60
CA ASP A 449 -79.79 -29.36 -12.74
C ASP A 449 -78.40 -29.12 -12.15
N ASP A 450 -77.78 -30.07 -11.43
CA ASP A 450 -76.55 -29.82 -10.67
C ASP A 450 -75.24 -30.03 -11.48
N MET A 451 -75.27 -30.74 -12.63
CA MET A 451 -74.08 -31.09 -13.41
C MET A 451 -74.32 -31.02 -14.93
N ASP A 452 -73.31 -30.61 -15.71
CA ASP A 452 -73.28 -30.84 -17.16
C ASP A 452 -72.95 -32.33 -17.39
N ILE A 453 -73.90 -33.13 -17.89
CA ILE A 453 -73.70 -34.56 -18.17
C ILE A 453 -73.28 -34.75 -19.64
N GLU A 454 -72.13 -35.36 -19.89
CA GLU A 454 -71.69 -35.73 -21.25
C GLU A 454 -72.29 -37.05 -21.72
N TYR A 455 -72.29 -38.06 -20.84
CA TYR A 455 -72.64 -39.44 -21.21
C TYR A 455 -73.18 -40.24 -20.01
N ARG A 456 -73.87 -41.36 -20.30
CA ARG A 456 -74.38 -42.32 -19.31
C ARG A 456 -73.72 -43.69 -19.51
N VAL A 457 -72.90 -44.12 -18.57
CA VAL A 457 -72.21 -45.42 -18.59
C VAL A 457 -73.14 -46.54 -18.14
N HIS A 458 -73.21 -47.62 -18.93
CA HIS A 458 -74.11 -48.75 -18.72
C HIS A 458 -73.31 -49.98 -18.24
N THR A 459 -73.31 -50.27 -16.94
CA THR A 459 -72.63 -51.47 -16.40
C THR A 459 -73.53 -52.28 -15.45
N GLU A 460 -73.41 -53.62 -15.50
CA GLU A 460 -74.30 -54.54 -14.76
C GLU A 460 -74.22 -54.38 -13.22
N ASN A 461 -73.11 -53.83 -12.71
CA ASN A 461 -72.83 -53.70 -11.27
C ASN A 461 -73.61 -52.57 -10.57
N CYS A 462 -74.13 -51.58 -11.30
CA CYS A 462 -74.63 -50.33 -10.70
C CYS A 462 -75.97 -50.43 -9.94
N LYS A 463 -76.65 -51.58 -9.97
CA LYS A 463 -77.93 -51.82 -9.26
C LYS A 463 -77.93 -51.33 -7.81
N LYS A 464 -76.90 -51.68 -7.03
CA LYS A 464 -76.85 -51.38 -5.58
C LYS A 464 -76.71 -49.90 -5.19
N TYR A 465 -76.34 -49.02 -6.10
CA TYR A 465 -76.19 -47.57 -5.80
C TYR A 465 -77.30 -46.73 -6.43
N ALA A 466 -77.79 -47.10 -7.62
CA ALA A 466 -78.78 -46.32 -8.36
C ALA A 466 -80.25 -46.60 -7.94
N GLU A 467 -80.50 -47.58 -7.07
CA GLU A 467 -81.84 -48.14 -6.78
C GLU A 467 -82.80 -47.24 -5.97
N LEU A 468 -82.43 -46.01 -5.57
CA LEU A 468 -83.20 -45.25 -4.56
C LEU A 468 -83.54 -43.77 -4.83
N ASN A 469 -82.75 -42.95 -5.55
CA ASN A 469 -83.12 -41.52 -5.74
C ASN A 469 -82.61 -40.77 -7.00
N SER A 470 -81.46 -41.11 -7.63
CA SER A 470 -80.94 -40.38 -8.81
C SER A 470 -79.75 -41.09 -9.47
N TRP A 471 -79.24 -40.58 -10.60
CA TRP A 471 -78.01 -41.08 -11.24
C TRP A 471 -76.75 -40.76 -10.39
N PRO A 472 -75.87 -41.75 -10.11
CA PRO A 472 -74.60 -41.50 -9.40
C PRO A 472 -73.44 -41.16 -10.36
N ILE A 473 -72.50 -40.32 -9.92
CA ILE A 473 -71.31 -39.92 -10.69
C ILE A 473 -70.38 -41.13 -10.91
N ALA A 474 -70.05 -41.39 -12.18
CA ALA A 474 -69.02 -42.36 -12.58
C ALA A 474 -67.64 -41.71 -12.71
N TYR A 475 -67.57 -40.55 -13.38
CA TYR A 475 -66.33 -39.78 -13.59
C TYR A 475 -66.62 -38.27 -13.59
N VAL A 476 -65.73 -37.48 -12.98
CA VAL A 476 -65.74 -36.01 -13.07
C VAL A 476 -64.69 -35.59 -14.11
N LEU A 477 -65.14 -35.06 -15.24
CA LEU A 477 -64.30 -34.62 -16.36
C LEU A 477 -63.73 -33.21 -16.14
N SER A 478 -64.50 -32.32 -15.50
CA SER A 478 -64.00 -31.07 -14.93
C SER A 478 -64.79 -30.70 -13.69
N GLY A 479 -64.12 -30.10 -12.71
CA GLY A 479 -64.77 -29.63 -11.48
C GLY A 479 -65.72 -28.47 -11.72
N GLU A 480 -66.50 -28.15 -10.68
CA GLU A 480 -67.32 -26.95 -10.62
C GLU A 480 -66.43 -25.73 -10.38
N TRP A 481 -66.59 -24.66 -11.17
CA TRP A 481 -65.98 -23.37 -10.85
C TRP A 481 -66.95 -22.56 -9.99
N VAL A 482 -66.50 -22.24 -8.77
CA VAL A 482 -67.31 -21.61 -7.73
C VAL A 482 -66.71 -20.28 -7.27
N ARG A 483 -67.59 -19.38 -6.80
CA ARG A 483 -67.23 -18.18 -6.06
C ARG A 483 -67.81 -18.21 -4.65
N TYR A 484 -67.00 -17.87 -3.67
CA TYR A 484 -67.39 -17.53 -2.31
C TYR A 484 -67.19 -16.04 -2.10
N SER A 485 -68.22 -15.33 -1.63
CA SER A 485 -68.10 -13.89 -1.41
C SER A 485 -67.21 -13.57 -0.21
N ALA A 486 -66.38 -12.53 -0.30
CA ALA A 486 -65.62 -12.04 0.85
C ALA A 486 -66.50 -11.40 1.95
N GLU A 487 -67.78 -11.12 1.66
CA GLU A 487 -68.77 -10.60 2.62
C GLU A 487 -69.70 -11.69 3.16
N GLU A 488 -69.97 -12.73 2.35
CA GLU A 488 -70.78 -13.90 2.72
C GLU A 488 -69.99 -15.19 2.39
N PRO A 489 -68.94 -15.55 3.16
CA PRO A 489 -68.00 -16.61 2.76
C PRO A 489 -68.55 -18.04 2.85
N GLU A 490 -69.67 -18.26 3.54
CA GLU A 490 -70.39 -19.54 3.53
C GLU A 490 -71.25 -19.71 2.27
N LYS A 491 -71.46 -18.64 1.49
CA LYS A 491 -72.36 -18.60 0.33
C LYS A 491 -71.61 -18.96 -0.95
N LYS A 492 -71.62 -20.26 -1.26
CA LYS A 492 -71.21 -20.80 -2.56
C LYS A 492 -72.12 -20.29 -3.68
N VAL A 493 -71.53 -19.75 -4.73
CA VAL A 493 -72.17 -19.43 -6.01
C VAL A 493 -71.52 -20.26 -7.11
N SER A 494 -72.30 -21.08 -7.80
CA SER A 494 -71.84 -21.83 -8.96
C SER A 494 -71.75 -20.90 -10.18
N LEU A 495 -70.60 -20.86 -10.86
CA LEU A 495 -70.37 -20.03 -12.05
C LEU A 495 -70.22 -20.88 -13.32
N VAL A 496 -69.59 -22.05 -13.21
CA VAL A 496 -69.68 -23.13 -14.21
C VAL A 496 -69.91 -24.45 -13.47
N LYS A 497 -70.99 -25.15 -13.84
CA LYS A 497 -71.33 -26.49 -13.33
C LYS A 497 -70.17 -27.47 -13.52
N PRO A 498 -70.03 -28.50 -12.66
CA PRO A 498 -69.11 -29.60 -12.95
C PRO A 498 -69.52 -30.28 -14.27
N TRP A 499 -68.54 -30.87 -14.96
CA TRP A 499 -68.76 -31.67 -16.17
C TRP A 499 -68.41 -33.11 -15.86
N GLY A 500 -69.27 -34.06 -16.24
CA GLY A 500 -69.05 -35.45 -15.85
C GLY A 500 -69.89 -36.48 -16.60
N VAL A 501 -69.66 -37.71 -16.20
CA VAL A 501 -70.29 -38.93 -16.72
C VAL A 501 -70.95 -39.64 -15.55
N VAL A 502 -72.20 -40.07 -15.73
CA VAL A 502 -72.99 -40.75 -14.69
C VAL A 502 -73.24 -42.21 -15.06
N TYR A 503 -73.59 -43.05 -14.09
CA TYR A 503 -74.11 -44.39 -14.40
C TYR A 503 -75.59 -44.34 -14.77
N ALA A 504 -75.97 -45.05 -15.83
CA ALA A 504 -77.36 -45.19 -16.28
C ALA A 504 -78.23 -45.95 -15.26
N HIS A 505 -79.54 -45.64 -15.20
CA HIS A 505 -80.45 -46.40 -14.35
C HIS A 505 -80.75 -47.79 -14.96
N PRO A 506 -80.79 -48.88 -14.17
CA PRO A 506 -81.10 -50.22 -14.67
C PRO A 506 -82.54 -50.33 -15.20
N GLY A 507 -82.74 -50.07 -16.49
CA GLY A 507 -84.05 -50.08 -17.14
C GLY A 507 -84.23 -48.99 -18.21
N GLU A 508 -83.39 -47.95 -18.21
CA GLU A 508 -83.23 -47.09 -19.39
C GLU A 508 -82.54 -47.91 -20.49
N SER A 509 -83.13 -47.95 -21.69
CA SER A 509 -82.54 -48.54 -22.90
C SER A 509 -82.27 -47.41 -23.90
N GLU A 510 -81.35 -47.64 -24.85
CA GLU A 510 -80.97 -46.69 -25.92
C GLU A 510 -82.15 -46.17 -26.75
#